data_AF-A0AAJ0DMK5-F1
#
_entry.id   AF-A0AAJ0DMK5-F1
#
_cell.length_a   1.000
_cell.length_b   1.000
_cell.length_c   1.000
_cell.angle_alpha   90.00
_cell.angle_beta   90.00
_cell.angle_gamma   90.00
#
_symmetry.space_group_name_H-M   'P 1'
#
loop_
_entity.id
_entity.type
_entity.pdbx_description
1 polymer ?
#
loop_
_entity_poly.entity_id
_entity_poly.type
_entity_poly.pdbx_seq_one_letter_code
_entity_poly.pdbx_strand_id
1 'polypeptide(L)'
;MWAEIAKYYRNNTWIPIIPGFKDFYSRVEKAIRSVDPDHILWLDGNTYSMDSSGFKEILPNCVHAIHDYSNMGFLAGNRYTGTDEQKQILRKQYQRKVEFMREHKVPIWNVEFGPVYASPDQDDYEQINQERYNLLGEQLSVYREDRISWSIWLYKDIGFQGMVYASPSSPYMQLLAPFLAKKKRLGVDKWGRDDTYVKHIYEPLIQHLKEEIPEKYQRKRYPQH
;
A
#
# COMPACT_ATOMS: atom_id res chain seq x y z
N MET A 1 -13.51 -18.13 12.13
CA MET A 1 -12.46 -17.13 12.45
C MET A 1 -13.04 -15.75 12.68
N TRP A 2 -13.51 -15.01 11.65
CA TRP A 2 -13.99 -13.62 11.82
C TRP A 2 -15.12 -13.45 12.85
N ALA A 3 -16.09 -14.36 12.89
CA ALA A 3 -17.13 -14.34 13.93
C ALA A 3 -16.56 -14.53 15.35
N GLU A 4 -15.53 -15.35 15.53
CA GLU A 4 -14.89 -15.53 16.85
C GLU A 4 -14.10 -14.28 17.26
N ILE A 5 -13.42 -13.62 16.31
CA ILE A 5 -12.75 -12.33 16.55
C ILE A 5 -13.78 -11.26 16.94
N ALA A 6 -14.88 -11.15 16.19
CA ALA A 6 -15.96 -10.22 16.48
C ALA A 6 -16.61 -10.49 17.84
N LYS A 7 -16.82 -11.77 18.18
CA LYS A 7 -17.35 -12.16 19.48
C LYS A 7 -16.42 -11.76 20.63
N TYR A 8 -15.11 -11.94 20.45
CA TYR A 8 -14.11 -11.55 21.43
C TYR A 8 -14.05 -10.03 21.63
N TYR A 9 -14.15 -9.27 20.55
CA TYR A 9 -14.12 -7.79 20.56
C TYR A 9 -15.50 -7.15 20.50
N ARG A 10 -16.54 -7.86 20.92
CA ARG A 10 -17.92 -7.39 20.81
C ARG A 10 -18.09 -6.03 21.50
N ASN A 11 -18.75 -5.10 20.83
CA ASN A 11 -18.97 -3.71 21.28
C ASN A 11 -17.69 -2.86 21.42
N ASN A 12 -16.52 -3.35 20.97
CA ASN A 12 -15.30 -2.56 20.93
C ASN A 12 -15.21 -1.82 19.59
N THR A 13 -15.59 -0.54 19.61
CA THR A 13 -15.63 0.32 18.43
C THR A 13 -14.25 0.69 17.88
N TRP A 14 -13.17 0.41 18.60
CA TRP A 14 -11.80 0.78 18.22
C TRP A 14 -11.07 -0.27 17.40
N ILE A 15 -11.60 -1.49 17.30
CA ILE A 15 -10.91 -2.61 16.65
C ILE A 15 -11.49 -2.77 15.24
N PRO A 16 -10.72 -2.50 14.18
CA PRO A 16 -11.18 -2.74 12.83
C PRO A 16 -11.20 -4.24 12.53
N ILE A 17 -12.25 -4.71 11.86
CA ILE A 17 -12.25 -6.02 11.19
C ILE A 17 -12.09 -5.79 9.68
N ILE A 18 -11.06 -6.41 9.10
CA ILE A 18 -10.71 -6.30 7.67
C ILE A 18 -10.89 -7.67 7.01
N PRO A 19 -12.09 -8.04 6.53
CA PRO A 19 -12.30 -9.32 5.87
C PRO A 19 -11.54 -9.38 4.53
N GLY A 20 -11.40 -10.58 3.96
CA GLY A 20 -10.82 -10.75 2.62
C GLY A 20 -11.84 -10.56 1.48
N PHE A 21 -11.34 -10.63 0.25
CA PHE A 21 -12.00 -10.68 -1.07
C PHE A 21 -13.52 -10.52 -1.17
N LYS A 22 -13.98 -9.69 -2.12
CA LYS A 22 -15.38 -9.40 -2.47
C LYS A 22 -16.46 -10.45 -2.13
N ASP A 23 -16.43 -11.65 -2.73
CA ASP A 23 -17.50 -12.66 -2.56
C ASP A 23 -17.52 -13.27 -1.14
N PHE A 24 -16.48 -13.02 -0.38
CA PHE A 24 -16.37 -13.34 1.04
C PHE A 24 -17.01 -12.26 1.92
N TYR A 25 -17.06 -11.00 1.49
CA TYR A 25 -17.58 -9.90 2.32
C TYR A 25 -19.03 -10.09 2.74
N SER A 26 -19.93 -10.45 1.82
CA SER A 26 -21.35 -10.64 2.16
C SER A 26 -21.58 -11.80 3.14
N ARG A 27 -20.73 -12.84 3.08
CA ARG A 27 -20.78 -13.98 4.00
C ARG A 27 -20.20 -13.62 5.37
N VAL A 28 -19.08 -12.91 5.38
CA VAL A 28 -18.41 -12.51 6.63
C VAL A 28 -19.18 -11.42 7.36
N GLU A 29 -19.74 -10.45 6.64
CA GLU A 29 -20.60 -9.42 7.21
C GLU A 29 -21.75 -10.08 7.98
N LYS A 30 -22.54 -10.96 7.34
CA LYS A 30 -23.60 -11.71 8.02
C LYS A 30 -23.11 -12.49 9.24
N ALA A 31 -21.96 -13.17 9.13
CA ALA A 31 -21.40 -13.93 10.23
C ALA A 31 -20.97 -13.05 11.41
N ILE A 32 -20.34 -11.90 11.15
CA ILE A 32 -19.95 -10.93 12.17
C ILE A 32 -21.19 -10.30 12.80
N ARG A 33 -22.15 -9.82 11.99
CA ARG A 33 -23.38 -9.19 12.48
C ARG A 33 -24.22 -10.10 13.34
N SER A 34 -24.16 -11.42 13.13
CA SER A 34 -24.86 -12.38 13.99
C SER A 34 -24.38 -12.39 15.46
N VAL A 35 -23.16 -11.90 15.72
CA VAL A 35 -22.56 -11.85 17.06
C VAL A 35 -22.24 -10.44 17.55
N ASP A 36 -21.97 -9.51 16.63
CA ASP A 36 -21.75 -8.08 16.88
C ASP A 36 -22.41 -7.23 15.77
N PRO A 37 -23.66 -6.76 15.97
CA PRO A 37 -24.40 -6.03 14.95
C PRO A 37 -23.81 -4.64 14.63
N ASP A 38 -23.02 -4.05 15.53
CA ASP A 38 -22.61 -2.64 15.44
C ASP A 38 -21.12 -2.44 15.12
N HIS A 39 -20.35 -3.52 14.95
CA HIS A 39 -18.92 -3.45 14.62
C HIS A 39 -18.61 -2.75 13.29
N ILE A 40 -17.68 -1.81 13.23
CA ILE A 40 -17.33 -1.19 11.92
C ILE A 40 -16.48 -2.19 11.11
N LEU A 41 -16.88 -2.48 9.86
CA LEU A 41 -16.09 -3.33 8.95
C LEU A 41 -15.32 -2.48 7.95
N TRP A 42 -14.07 -2.85 7.68
CA TRP A 42 -13.18 -2.13 6.76
C TRP A 42 -12.91 -3.02 5.56
N LEU A 43 -13.29 -2.56 4.37
CA LEU A 43 -13.34 -3.39 3.17
C LEU A 43 -12.29 -2.93 2.16
N ASP A 44 -11.36 -3.81 1.83
CA ASP A 44 -10.36 -3.56 0.79
C ASP A 44 -10.86 -3.95 -0.60
N GLY A 45 -10.47 -3.13 -1.58
CA GLY A 45 -10.65 -3.43 -2.99
C GLY A 45 -9.60 -4.41 -3.54
N ASN A 46 -9.72 -4.72 -4.83
CA ASN A 46 -8.75 -5.52 -5.56
C ASN A 46 -7.43 -4.74 -5.78
N THR A 47 -6.41 -5.46 -6.24
CA THR A 47 -5.13 -4.87 -6.66
C THR A 47 -4.49 -4.02 -5.55
N TYR A 48 -4.37 -4.59 -4.34
CA TYR A 48 -3.88 -3.88 -3.15
C TYR A 48 -4.73 -2.64 -2.83
N SER A 49 -6.06 -2.80 -2.81
CA SER A 49 -7.00 -1.72 -2.47
C SER A 49 -6.91 -0.48 -3.39
N MET A 50 -6.48 -0.68 -4.65
CA MET A 50 -6.44 0.38 -5.66
C MET A 50 -7.60 0.32 -6.65
N ASP A 51 -8.40 -0.75 -6.59
CA ASP A 51 -9.49 -1.02 -7.51
C ASP A 51 -10.76 -1.45 -6.78
N SER A 52 -11.74 -0.56 -6.78
CA SER A 52 -13.05 -0.74 -6.15
C SER A 52 -14.15 -1.13 -7.15
N SER A 53 -13.83 -1.29 -8.44
CA SER A 53 -14.83 -1.63 -9.49
C SER A 53 -15.51 -2.98 -9.28
N GLY A 54 -14.91 -3.85 -8.46
CA GLY A 54 -15.51 -5.09 -8.03
C GLY A 54 -16.71 -4.89 -7.11
N PHE A 55 -16.80 -3.82 -6.32
CA PHE A 55 -17.93 -3.63 -5.40
C PHE A 55 -19.23 -3.33 -6.16
N LYS A 56 -20.31 -4.04 -5.80
CA LYS A 56 -21.64 -3.89 -6.42
C LYS A 56 -22.69 -3.34 -5.47
N GLU A 57 -22.43 -3.43 -4.18
CA GLU A 57 -23.37 -3.09 -3.11
C GLU A 57 -22.59 -2.45 -1.97
N ILE A 58 -23.24 -1.56 -1.23
CA ILE A 58 -22.72 -0.98 0.00
C ILE A 58 -23.23 -1.81 1.16
N LEU A 59 -22.30 -2.34 1.96
CA LEU A 59 -22.64 -3.08 3.17
C LEU A 59 -22.90 -2.10 4.33
N PRO A 60 -23.83 -2.41 5.25
CA PRO A 60 -24.17 -1.53 6.36
C PRO A 60 -23.01 -1.39 7.34
N ASN A 61 -22.81 -0.17 7.84
CA ASN A 61 -21.80 0.16 8.85
C ASN A 61 -20.39 -0.35 8.45
N CYS A 62 -20.01 -0.05 7.20
CA CYS A 62 -18.73 -0.41 6.61
C CYS A 62 -18.01 0.84 6.09
N VAL A 63 -16.69 0.77 6.02
CA VAL A 63 -15.82 1.77 5.41
C VAL A 63 -15.03 1.10 4.30
N HIS A 64 -15.03 1.69 3.11
CA HIS A 64 -14.18 1.22 2.02
C HIS A 64 -12.80 1.85 2.16
N ALA A 65 -11.78 1.01 2.13
CA ALA A 65 -10.40 1.40 2.30
C ALA A 65 -9.69 1.55 0.95
N ILE A 66 -8.62 2.34 0.93
CA ILE A 66 -7.67 2.44 -0.18
C ILE A 66 -6.24 2.30 0.33
N HIS A 67 -5.33 1.89 -0.55
CA HIS A 67 -3.88 2.05 -0.34
C HIS A 67 -3.34 3.04 -1.39
N ASP A 68 -2.74 4.13 -0.94
CA ASP A 68 -2.26 5.22 -1.80
C ASP A 68 -0.74 5.35 -1.86
N TYR A 69 -0.06 4.27 -2.26
CA TYR A 69 1.36 4.33 -2.58
C TYR A 69 1.61 5.02 -3.93
N SER A 70 2.50 6.00 -3.94
CA SER A 70 3.05 6.61 -5.14
C SER A 70 4.38 5.97 -5.51
N ASN A 71 4.57 5.59 -6.78
CA ASN A 71 5.85 5.08 -7.27
C ASN A 71 6.99 6.08 -7.04
N MET A 72 6.72 7.39 -6.95
CA MET A 72 7.73 8.40 -6.68
C MET A 72 8.31 8.32 -5.26
N GLY A 73 7.68 7.53 -4.38
CA GLY A 73 8.20 7.20 -3.06
C GLY A 73 9.13 5.98 -3.04
N PHE A 74 9.39 5.33 -4.18
CA PHE A 74 10.18 4.10 -4.28
C PHE A 74 11.45 4.30 -5.10
N LEU A 75 12.45 3.45 -4.85
CA LEU A 75 13.71 3.47 -5.58
C LEU A 75 13.55 3.25 -7.09
N ALA A 76 12.63 2.39 -7.50
CA ALA A 76 12.37 2.10 -8.92
C ALA A 76 11.54 3.19 -9.64
N GLY A 77 11.03 4.18 -8.92
CA GLY A 77 10.23 5.26 -9.50
C GLY A 77 11.01 6.56 -9.67
N ASN A 78 10.38 7.52 -10.36
CA ASN A 78 10.96 8.84 -10.56
C ASN A 78 10.99 9.64 -9.25
N ARG A 79 12.04 10.44 -9.04
CA ARG A 79 12.16 11.34 -7.89
C ARG A 79 11.03 12.39 -7.87
N TYR A 80 10.51 12.71 -6.68
CA TYR A 80 9.49 13.75 -6.52
C TYR A 80 10.15 15.13 -6.33
N THR A 81 10.14 15.94 -7.38
CA THR A 81 10.70 17.29 -7.38
C THR A 81 9.63 18.38 -7.19
N GLY A 82 8.36 18.00 -7.05
CA GLY A 82 7.26 18.90 -6.72
C GLY A 82 6.69 19.68 -7.91
N THR A 83 6.96 19.23 -9.14
CA THR A 83 6.40 19.85 -10.35
C THR A 83 4.87 19.75 -10.39
N ASP A 84 4.23 20.67 -11.11
CA ASP A 84 2.77 20.66 -11.25
C ASP A 84 2.25 19.38 -11.93
N GLU A 85 3.02 18.81 -12.86
CA GLU A 85 2.70 17.53 -13.48
C GLU A 85 2.67 16.39 -12.44
N GLN A 86 3.68 16.33 -11.56
CA GLN A 86 3.73 15.31 -10.50
C GLN A 86 2.55 15.45 -9.53
N LYS A 87 2.20 16.68 -9.13
CA LYS A 87 1.04 16.95 -8.27
C LYS A 87 -0.26 16.53 -8.93
N GLN A 88 -0.43 16.83 -10.22
CA GLN A 88 -1.59 16.40 -11.00
C GLN A 88 -1.69 14.87 -11.11
N ILE A 89 -0.56 14.18 -11.30
CA ILE A 89 -0.51 12.72 -11.31
C ILE A 89 -0.97 12.15 -9.96
N LEU A 90 -0.43 12.63 -8.85
CA LEU A 90 -0.82 12.19 -7.50
C LEU A 90 -2.32 12.37 -7.26
N ARG A 91 -2.84 13.56 -7.57
CA ARG A 91 -4.25 13.89 -7.42
C ARG A 91 -5.13 12.99 -8.28
N LYS A 92 -4.78 12.77 -9.55
CA LYS A 92 -5.54 11.90 -10.46
C LYS A 92 -5.56 10.44 -9.98
N GLN A 93 -4.41 9.94 -9.51
CA GLN A 93 -4.30 8.58 -8.98
C GLN A 93 -5.16 8.38 -7.74
N TYR A 94 -5.10 9.33 -6.80
CA TYR A 94 -5.94 9.35 -5.62
C TYR A 94 -7.43 9.39 -5.99
N GLN A 95 -7.84 10.33 -6.84
CA GLN A 95 -9.24 10.50 -7.27
C GLN A 95 -9.83 9.22 -7.87
N ARG A 96 -9.06 8.51 -8.70
CA ARG A 96 -9.46 7.22 -9.26
C ARG A 96 -9.70 6.16 -8.18
N LYS A 97 -8.88 6.12 -7.13
CA LYS A 97 -9.00 5.13 -6.05
C LYS A 97 -10.24 5.38 -5.19
N VAL A 98 -10.59 6.65 -4.97
CA VAL A 98 -11.74 7.04 -4.14
C VAL A 98 -13.06 7.22 -4.91
N GLU A 99 -13.05 7.02 -6.23
CA GLU A 99 -14.20 7.27 -7.10
C GLU A 99 -15.47 6.56 -6.61
N PHE A 100 -15.36 5.26 -6.32
CA PHE A 100 -16.47 4.46 -5.80
C PHE A 100 -17.05 5.04 -4.50
N MET A 101 -16.18 5.41 -3.55
CA MET A 101 -16.61 5.96 -2.26
C MET A 101 -17.31 7.31 -2.43
N ARG A 102 -16.80 8.17 -3.32
CA ARG A 102 -17.38 9.48 -3.63
C ARG A 102 -18.75 9.34 -4.30
N GLU A 103 -18.87 8.45 -5.28
CA GLU A 103 -20.14 8.19 -5.98
C GLU A 103 -21.23 7.70 -5.01
N HIS A 104 -20.87 6.78 -4.12
CA HIS A 104 -21.79 6.17 -3.16
C HIS A 104 -21.93 6.96 -1.85
N LYS A 105 -21.20 8.08 -1.69
CA LYS A 105 -21.22 8.96 -0.52
C LYS A 105 -20.92 8.21 0.79
N VAL A 106 -19.98 7.28 0.76
CA VAL A 106 -19.53 6.52 1.93
C VAL A 106 -18.19 7.06 2.47
N PRO A 107 -17.86 6.81 3.75
CA PRO A 107 -16.58 7.23 4.30
C PRO A 107 -15.39 6.63 3.54
N ILE A 108 -14.31 7.40 3.47
CA ILE A 108 -13.04 7.01 2.85
C ILE A 108 -11.99 6.89 3.96
N TRP A 109 -11.22 5.81 3.93
CA TRP A 109 -10.01 5.69 4.74
C TRP A 109 -8.85 5.18 3.91
N ASN A 110 -7.73 5.91 3.94
CA ASN A 110 -6.48 5.45 3.36
C ASN A 110 -5.69 4.64 4.39
N VAL A 111 -5.75 3.30 4.31
CA VAL A 111 -5.17 2.43 5.36
C VAL A 111 -3.65 2.34 5.23
N GLU A 112 -3.10 2.61 4.04
CA GLU A 112 -1.68 2.54 3.80
C GLU A 112 -1.20 3.53 2.73
N PHE A 113 -0.20 4.32 3.10
CA PHE A 113 0.61 5.10 2.18
C PHE A 113 1.97 5.39 2.81
N GLY A 114 2.92 5.82 2.01
CA GLY A 114 4.23 6.27 2.48
C GLY A 114 5.37 5.91 1.53
N PRO A 115 6.46 6.70 1.52
CA PRO A 115 7.66 6.40 0.77
C PRO A 115 8.53 5.37 1.49
N VAL A 116 9.52 4.84 0.78
CA VAL A 116 10.68 4.14 1.32
C VAL A 116 11.78 5.15 1.51
N TYR A 117 12.45 5.20 2.67
CA TYR A 117 13.53 6.15 2.94
C TYR A 117 14.90 5.58 2.55
N ALA A 118 15.83 6.49 2.24
CA ALA A 118 17.20 6.18 1.87
C ALA A 118 17.99 6.10 3.16
N SER A 119 18.78 5.05 3.27
CA SER A 119 19.64 4.85 4.44
C SER A 119 20.87 5.77 4.33
N PRO A 120 21.45 6.23 5.46
CA PRO A 120 22.61 7.12 5.47
C PRO A 120 23.88 6.56 4.78
N ASP A 121 23.92 5.27 4.45
CA ASP A 121 24.99 4.64 3.65
C ASP A 121 24.82 4.85 2.13
N GLN A 122 23.73 5.48 1.68
CA GLN A 122 23.45 5.75 0.28
C GLN A 122 23.87 7.17 -0.09
N ASP A 123 24.36 7.33 -1.33
CA ASP A 123 24.61 8.64 -1.91
C ASP A 123 23.31 9.46 -1.98
N ASP A 124 23.41 10.78 -1.75
CA ASP A 124 22.30 11.74 -1.77
C ASP A 124 21.11 11.42 -0.84
N TYR A 125 21.31 10.58 0.20
CA TYR A 125 20.20 10.12 1.06
C TYR A 125 19.39 11.28 1.66
N GLU A 126 20.04 12.39 2.02
CA GLU A 126 19.38 13.58 2.57
C GLU A 126 18.44 14.22 1.57
N GLN A 127 18.91 14.43 0.33
CA GLN A 127 18.09 15.02 -0.73
C GLN A 127 16.94 14.08 -1.11
N ILE A 128 17.23 12.78 -1.25
CA ILE A 128 16.22 11.77 -1.56
C ILE A 128 15.14 11.74 -0.47
N ASN A 129 15.54 11.78 0.80
CA ASN A 129 14.58 11.79 1.92
C ASN A 129 13.81 13.11 2.00
N GLN A 130 14.44 14.24 1.69
CA GLN A 130 13.74 15.53 1.63
C GLN A 130 12.65 15.53 0.55
N GLU A 131 12.93 14.98 -0.62
CA GLU A 131 11.93 14.82 -1.69
C GLU A 131 10.79 13.89 -1.28
N ARG A 132 11.09 12.83 -0.52
CA ARG A 132 10.09 11.91 0.04
C ARG A 132 9.23 12.55 1.12
N TYR A 133 9.79 13.42 1.95
CA TYR A 133 9.03 14.25 2.89
C TYR A 133 8.12 15.23 2.14
N ASN A 134 8.60 15.85 1.06
CA ASN A 134 7.78 16.74 0.24
C ASN A 134 6.63 15.97 -0.44
N LEU A 135 6.89 14.75 -0.93
CA LEU A 135 5.86 13.86 -1.48
C LEU A 135 4.78 13.53 -0.44
N LEU A 136 5.18 13.16 0.78
CA LEU A 136 4.25 12.93 1.89
C LEU A 136 3.41 14.18 2.18
N GLY A 137 4.04 15.35 2.20
CA GLY A 137 3.36 16.63 2.39
C GLY A 137 2.27 16.87 1.35
N GLU A 138 2.54 16.57 0.08
CA GLU A 138 1.57 16.70 -1.01
C GLU A 138 0.43 15.68 -0.90
N GLN A 139 0.71 14.42 -0.58
CA GLN A 139 -0.37 13.44 -0.38
C GLN A 139 -1.27 13.82 0.81
N LEU A 140 -0.67 14.28 1.91
CA LEU A 140 -1.40 14.74 3.09
C LEU A 140 -2.23 16.00 2.81
N SER A 141 -1.79 16.90 1.91
CA SER A 141 -2.59 18.06 1.50
C SER A 141 -3.84 17.62 0.72
N VAL A 142 -3.69 16.68 -0.21
CA VAL A 142 -4.82 16.09 -0.96
C VAL A 142 -5.82 15.42 0.00
N TYR A 143 -5.34 14.62 0.96
CA TYR A 143 -6.22 13.96 1.93
C TYR A 143 -6.96 14.96 2.85
N ARG A 144 -6.30 16.06 3.20
CA ARG A 144 -6.89 17.14 4.01
C ARG A 144 -8.01 17.86 3.26
N GLU A 145 -7.82 18.15 1.98
CA GLU A 145 -8.84 18.77 1.14
C GLU A 145 -10.12 17.93 1.08
N ASP A 146 -9.95 16.62 0.93
CA ASP A 146 -11.05 15.65 0.90
C ASP A 146 -11.56 15.22 2.29
N ARG A 147 -10.89 15.64 3.37
CA ARG A 147 -11.21 15.34 4.77
C ARG A 147 -11.30 13.84 5.08
N ILE A 148 -10.39 13.04 4.52
CA ILE A 148 -10.35 11.60 4.76
C ILE A 148 -9.48 11.24 5.97
N SER A 149 -9.76 10.09 6.57
CA SER A 149 -8.86 9.47 7.56
C SER A 149 -7.74 8.71 6.86
N TRP A 150 -6.58 8.61 7.51
CA TRP A 150 -5.42 7.92 6.94
C TRP A 150 -4.56 7.25 8.01
N SER A 151 -3.79 6.25 7.58
CA SER A 151 -2.76 5.59 8.38
C SER A 151 -1.48 5.46 7.55
N ILE A 152 -0.37 5.97 8.08
CA ILE A 152 0.93 5.88 7.40
C ILE A 152 1.54 4.51 7.63
N TRP A 153 2.08 3.92 6.57
CA TRP A 153 2.86 2.69 6.63
C TRP A 153 4.34 3.05 6.81
N LEU A 154 4.96 2.77 7.96
CA LEU A 154 4.43 2.15 9.17
C LEU A 154 5.04 2.79 10.42
N TYR A 155 4.55 2.43 11.61
CA TYR A 155 5.11 2.96 12.84
C TYR A 155 6.58 2.55 13.03
N LYS A 156 6.89 1.25 12.98
CA LYS A 156 8.23 0.73 13.26
C LYS A 156 8.67 -0.37 12.32
N ASP A 157 9.90 -0.28 11.81
CA ASP A 157 10.54 -1.36 11.06
C ASP A 157 12.05 -1.49 11.33
N ILE A 158 12.78 -2.02 10.35
CA ILE A 158 14.24 -2.23 10.38
C ILE A 158 15.05 -1.11 9.73
N GLY A 159 14.42 0.04 9.44
CA GLY A 159 15.05 1.23 8.84
C GLY A 159 14.70 1.44 7.37
N PHE A 160 13.45 1.15 6.97
CA PHE A 160 13.04 1.23 5.56
C PHE A 160 11.93 2.28 5.32
N GLN A 161 10.72 2.06 5.83
CA GLN A 161 9.57 2.99 5.78
C GLN A 161 9.14 3.48 7.15
N GLY A 162 9.59 2.83 8.22
CA GLY A 162 9.17 3.09 9.59
C GLY A 162 9.45 4.52 10.03
N MET A 163 8.48 5.14 10.72
CA MET A 163 8.70 6.42 11.42
C MET A 163 9.75 6.28 12.54
N VAL A 164 9.80 5.10 13.16
CA VAL A 164 10.88 4.68 14.03
C VAL A 164 11.47 3.35 13.51
N TYR A 165 12.69 3.03 13.90
CA TYR A 165 13.33 1.81 13.44
C TYR A 165 14.20 1.16 14.53
N ALA A 166 14.47 -0.13 14.37
CA ALA A 166 15.39 -0.84 15.25
C ALA A 166 16.80 -0.26 15.13
N SER A 167 17.49 -0.08 16.27
CA SER A 167 18.90 0.35 16.24
C SER A 167 19.73 -0.61 15.38
N PRO A 168 20.56 -0.11 14.45
CA PRO A 168 21.48 -0.95 13.68
C PRO A 168 22.43 -1.79 14.55
N SER A 169 22.75 -1.31 15.76
CA SER A 169 23.58 -2.01 16.75
C SER A 169 22.82 -3.02 17.61
N SER A 170 21.50 -3.17 17.45
CA SER A 170 20.72 -4.13 18.23
C SER A 170 21.08 -5.58 17.87
N PRO A 171 20.98 -6.53 18.82
CA PRO A 171 21.23 -7.95 18.54
C PRO A 171 20.40 -8.49 17.37
N TYR A 172 19.15 -8.02 17.24
CA TYR A 172 18.26 -8.39 16.14
C TYR A 172 18.80 -7.96 14.78
N MET A 173 19.24 -6.70 14.66
CA MET A 173 19.78 -6.18 13.41
C MET A 173 21.13 -6.80 13.06
N GLN A 174 22.00 -7.04 14.04
CA GLN A 174 23.29 -7.73 13.82
C GLN A 174 23.09 -9.16 13.35
N LEU A 175 22.13 -9.89 13.92
CA LEU A 175 21.79 -11.26 13.50
C LEU A 175 21.32 -11.29 12.04
N LEU A 176 20.47 -10.34 11.64
CA LEU A 176 19.90 -10.30 10.29
C LEU A 176 20.84 -9.69 9.24
N ALA A 177 21.83 -8.88 9.65
CA ALA A 177 22.66 -8.10 8.75
C ALA A 177 23.28 -8.91 7.58
N PRO A 178 23.89 -10.09 7.78
CA PRO A 178 24.43 -10.87 6.68
C PRO A 178 23.36 -11.31 5.66
N PHE A 179 22.17 -11.64 6.15
CA PHE A 179 21.06 -12.07 5.28
C PHE A 179 20.45 -10.88 4.53
N LEU A 180 20.28 -9.72 5.19
CA LEU A 180 19.83 -8.49 4.55
C LEU A 180 20.81 -8.03 3.46
N ALA A 181 22.12 -8.08 3.74
CA ALA A 181 23.16 -7.78 2.75
C ALA A 181 23.10 -8.74 1.55
N LYS A 182 22.88 -10.04 1.78
CA LYS A 182 22.66 -11.03 0.71
C LYS A 182 21.42 -10.69 -0.11
N LYS A 183 20.30 -10.31 0.51
CA LYS A 183 19.07 -9.93 -0.20
C LYS A 183 19.27 -8.67 -1.06
N LYS A 184 19.89 -7.62 -0.51
CA LYS A 184 20.24 -6.38 -1.22
C LYS A 184 21.13 -6.70 -2.43
N ARG A 185 22.19 -7.48 -2.24
CA ARG A 185 23.11 -7.89 -3.32
C ARG A 185 22.42 -8.69 -4.44
N LEU A 186 21.42 -9.50 -4.12
CA LEU A 186 20.70 -10.32 -5.10
C LEU A 186 19.48 -9.62 -5.72
N GLY A 187 19.08 -8.44 -5.22
CA GLY A 187 17.90 -7.71 -5.70
C GLY A 187 16.59 -8.49 -5.58
N VAL A 188 16.46 -9.37 -4.58
CA VAL A 188 15.37 -10.37 -4.50
C VAL A 188 14.10 -9.88 -3.80
N ASP A 189 14.14 -8.71 -3.18
CA ASP A 189 12.95 -8.17 -2.54
C ASP A 189 11.92 -7.71 -3.57
N LYS A 190 10.63 -7.98 -3.32
CA LYS A 190 9.59 -7.41 -4.19
C LYS A 190 9.40 -5.91 -3.89
N TRP A 191 9.59 -5.53 -2.64
CA TRP A 191 9.32 -4.19 -2.13
C TRP A 191 10.60 -3.40 -1.96
N GLY A 192 10.78 -2.35 -2.77
CA GLY A 192 11.93 -1.44 -2.68
C GLY A 192 13.29 -2.07 -3.05
N ARG A 193 13.31 -3.05 -3.95
CA ARG A 193 14.56 -3.60 -4.49
C ARG A 193 15.37 -2.57 -5.27
N ASP A 194 16.68 -2.72 -5.17
CA ASP A 194 17.65 -2.24 -6.13
C ASP A 194 18.11 -3.43 -6.98
N ASP A 195 17.75 -3.45 -8.26
CA ASP A 195 18.20 -4.49 -9.19
C ASP A 195 19.32 -4.01 -10.12
N THR A 196 19.85 -2.80 -9.93
CA THR A 196 20.87 -2.18 -10.81
C THR A 196 22.05 -3.11 -11.10
N TYR A 197 22.57 -3.78 -10.08
CA TYR A 197 23.75 -4.65 -10.18
C TYR A 197 23.45 -6.08 -10.65
N VAL A 198 22.19 -6.49 -10.66
CA VAL A 198 21.75 -7.87 -10.98
C VAL A 198 20.79 -7.92 -12.16
N LYS A 199 20.44 -6.76 -12.74
CA LYS A 199 19.51 -6.65 -13.85
C LYS A 199 19.92 -7.53 -15.03
N HIS A 200 21.21 -7.56 -15.36
CA HIS A 200 21.76 -8.40 -16.43
C HIS A 200 21.52 -9.91 -16.25
N ILE A 201 21.26 -10.38 -15.02
CA ILE A 201 20.93 -11.77 -14.72
C ILE A 201 19.45 -12.06 -14.99
N TYR A 202 18.56 -11.14 -14.59
CA TYR A 202 17.11 -11.35 -14.67
C TYR A 202 16.50 -10.89 -16.00
N GLU A 203 17.09 -9.89 -16.65
CA GLU A 203 16.58 -9.30 -17.90
C GLU A 203 16.43 -10.33 -19.03
N PRO A 204 17.33 -11.31 -19.25
CA PRO A 204 17.15 -12.31 -20.30
C PRO A 204 15.85 -13.11 -20.16
N LEU A 205 15.50 -13.51 -18.94
CA LEU A 205 14.24 -14.20 -18.67
C LEU A 205 13.03 -13.28 -18.89
N ILE A 206 13.11 -12.04 -18.40
CA ILE A 206 12.05 -11.04 -18.58
C ILE A 206 11.81 -10.77 -20.06
N GLN A 207 12.89 -10.66 -20.85
CA GLN A 207 12.83 -10.39 -22.27
C GLN A 207 12.25 -11.57 -23.04
N HIS A 208 12.68 -12.81 -22.74
CA HIS A 208 12.09 -14.01 -23.30
C HIS A 208 10.57 -14.08 -23.04
N LEU A 209 10.13 -13.78 -21.81
CA LEU A 209 8.70 -13.75 -21.49
C LEU A 209 7.95 -12.67 -22.28
N LYS A 210 8.55 -11.49 -22.51
CA LYS A 210 7.94 -10.44 -23.34
C LYS A 210 7.85 -10.85 -24.82
N GLU A 211 8.81 -11.60 -25.33
CA GLU A 211 8.81 -12.08 -26.71
C GLU A 211 7.74 -13.16 -26.95
N GLU A 212 7.59 -14.08 -26.00
CA GLU A 212 6.62 -15.19 -26.10
C GLU A 212 5.17 -14.76 -25.78
N ILE A 213 4.98 -13.77 -24.90
CA ILE A 213 3.63 -13.31 -24.50
C ILE A 213 3.16 -12.22 -25.46
N PRO A 214 2.04 -12.41 -26.20
CA PRO A 214 1.51 -11.38 -27.09
C PRO A 214 1.27 -10.05 -26.36
N GLU A 215 1.60 -8.93 -27.00
CA GLU A 215 1.56 -7.58 -26.41
C GLU A 215 0.23 -7.25 -25.71
N LYS A 216 -0.90 -7.65 -26.32
CA LYS A 216 -2.26 -7.49 -25.76
C LYS A 216 -2.46 -8.14 -24.38
N TYR A 217 -1.62 -9.08 -23.99
CA TYR A 217 -1.68 -9.77 -22.70
C TYR A 217 -0.63 -9.27 -21.70
N GLN A 218 0.46 -8.63 -22.14
CA GLN A 218 1.57 -8.23 -21.27
C GLN A 218 1.18 -7.23 -20.17
N ARG A 219 0.18 -6.38 -20.42
CA ARG A 219 -0.32 -5.39 -19.45
C ARG A 219 -1.68 -5.75 -18.87
N LYS A 220 -2.22 -6.92 -19.20
CA LYS A 220 -3.56 -7.34 -18.78
C LYS A 220 -3.50 -7.79 -17.31
N ARG A 221 -4.25 -7.12 -16.43
CA ARG A 221 -4.40 -7.49 -15.02
C ARG A 221 -5.67 -8.35 -14.84
N TYR A 222 -5.60 -9.33 -13.96
CA TYR A 222 -6.73 -10.17 -13.56
C TYR A 222 -7.33 -9.65 -12.23
N PRO A 223 -8.66 -9.75 -11.99
CA PRO A 223 -9.70 -10.23 -12.90
C PRO A 223 -10.07 -9.23 -13.99
N GLN A 224 -10.69 -9.71 -15.07
CA GLN A 224 -11.22 -8.86 -16.14
C GLN A 224 -12.48 -8.17 -15.64
N HIS A 225 -12.53 -6.85 -15.77
CA HIS A 225 -13.75 -6.05 -15.67
C HIS A 225 -14.08 -5.53 -17.06
#